data_AF-A0A1G3XY13-F1
#
_entry.id   AF-A0A1G3XY13-F1
#
_cell.length_a   1.000
_cell.length_b   1.000
_cell.length_c   1.000
_cell.angle_alpha   90.00
_cell.angle_beta   90.00
_cell.angle_gamma   90.00
#
_symmetry.space_group_name_H-M   'P 1'
#
loop_
_entity.id
_entity.type
_entity.pdbx_description
1 polymer ?
#
loop_
_entity_poly.entity_id
_entity_poly.type
_entity_poly.pdbx_seq_one_letter_code
_entity_poly.pdbx_strand_id
1 'polypeptide(L)'
;MSKSIFIDIKEGEIETYIFEFRHGRFEIKDSKRYPVRDRYDFSIDGLTEDIENAYLSLPLSSLNFRVIDLPFSDKDRIREILPFELDGMVLGGAEKLVFDDIIVGKSNDKYQVLAVYIEKTIIGKILERLKSYNIDPEFITSLELKNVLKDFNLAGLLTPSLEDKDRIPLSIEEIIKPTINLGRDEFSYTRGIKKTRKSLKVTAVLAILLAIVLASDLVLKIVSARQEIAYLKSDMRRVYQGIFPGEKNITNGLYQLKSHMKELKNKEEFFIGIDPLNILLNLSQIDRGGVIFNEITADKGNLTLKGEASSLSDIQRVKVKLERLFDDVNISDSKASTQGKMLFAITAREKRA
;
A
#
# COMPACT_ATOMS: atom_id res chain seq x y z
N MET A 1 22.20 22.29 23.11
CA MET A 1 23.58 22.27 22.60
C MET A 1 24.17 20.98 23.08
N SER A 2 24.56 20.09 22.17
CA SER A 2 25.05 18.76 22.54
C SER A 2 26.43 18.89 23.15
N LYS A 3 26.55 18.47 24.41
CA LYS A 3 27.83 18.38 25.10
C LYS A 3 28.34 16.97 25.01
N SER A 4 29.62 16.86 24.69
CA SER A 4 30.31 15.57 24.65
C SER A 4 31.43 15.54 25.66
N ILE A 5 31.62 14.42 26.35
CA ILE A 5 32.77 14.19 27.21
C ILE A 5 33.74 13.22 26.53
N PHE A 6 35.02 13.51 26.61
CA PHE A 6 36.08 12.58 26.25
C PHE A 6 36.87 12.24 27.51
N ILE A 7 36.91 10.97 27.87
CA ILE A 7 37.57 10.45 29.08
C ILE A 7 38.86 9.79 28.62
N ASP A 8 40.00 10.34 29.03
CA ASP A 8 41.33 9.86 28.69
C ASP A 8 42.00 9.24 29.91
N ILE A 9 42.12 7.92 29.91
CA ILE A 9 42.79 7.18 30.99
C ILE A 9 44.29 7.15 30.69
N LYS A 10 45.10 7.63 31.64
CA LYS A 10 46.56 7.58 31.60
C LYS A 10 47.10 6.65 32.70
N GLU A 11 48.40 6.43 32.69
CA GLU A 11 49.07 5.79 33.83
C GLU A 11 49.03 6.71 35.06
N GLY A 12 48.19 6.36 36.04
CA GLY A 12 48.12 7.05 37.34
C GLY A 12 47.19 8.27 37.41
N GLU A 13 46.61 8.71 36.29
CA GLU A 13 45.62 9.80 36.26
C GLU A 13 44.56 9.59 35.17
N ILE A 14 43.41 10.24 35.33
CA ILE A 14 42.37 10.35 34.31
C ILE A 14 42.17 11.82 34.01
N GLU A 15 42.09 12.15 32.73
CA GLU A 15 41.67 13.46 32.27
C GLU A 15 40.32 13.36 31.57
N THR A 16 39.48 14.35 31.81
CA THR A 16 38.21 14.49 31.11
C THR A 16 38.17 15.82 30.39
N TYR A 17 37.79 15.80 29.11
CA TYR A 17 37.61 16.99 28.28
C TYR A 17 36.13 17.13 27.93
N ILE A 18 35.52 18.27 28.26
CA ILE A 18 34.14 18.56 27.88
C ILE A 18 34.17 19.43 26.63
N PHE A 19 33.56 18.93 25.56
CA PHE A 19 33.42 19.60 24.28
C PHE A 19 31.99 20.05 24.03
N GLU A 20 31.85 21.20 23.38
CA GLU A 20 30.58 21.70 22.85
C GLU A 20 30.68 21.81 21.34
N PHE A 21 29.69 21.28 20.62
CA PHE A 21 29.65 21.38 19.16
C PHE A 21 29.03 22.72 18.74
N ARG A 22 29.85 23.63 18.19
CA ARG A 22 29.44 24.97 17.74
C ARG A 22 29.98 25.25 16.34
N HIS A 23 29.14 25.81 15.46
CA HIS A 23 29.52 26.19 14.09
C HIS A 23 30.28 25.10 13.28
N GLY A 24 29.94 23.83 13.50
CA GLY A 24 30.59 22.71 12.80
C GLY A 24 31.95 22.28 13.39
N ARG A 25 32.36 22.81 14.55
CA ARG A 25 33.61 22.46 15.24
C ARG A 25 33.36 22.11 16.70
N PHE A 26 34.24 21.28 17.27
CA PHE A 26 34.28 21.02 18.71
C PHE A 26 35.15 22.06 19.39
N GLU A 27 34.58 22.77 20.36
CA GLU A 27 35.31 23.71 21.22
C GLU A 27 35.41 23.13 22.63
N ILE A 28 36.60 23.19 23.23
CA ILE A 28 36.78 22.74 24.63
C ILE A 28 36.15 23.78 25.57
N LYS A 29 35.32 23.28 26.49
CA LYS A 29 34.64 24.09 27.49
C LYS A 29 35.31 23.98 28.86
N ASP A 30 35.69 22.77 29.25
CA ASP A 30 36.27 22.46 30.55
C ASP A 30 37.20 21.24 30.43
N SER A 31 38.23 21.19 31.27
CA SER A 31 39.05 19.99 31.45
C SER A 31 39.33 19.76 32.92
N LYS A 32 39.19 18.51 33.37
CA LYS A 32 39.47 18.12 34.76
C LYS A 32 40.37 16.91 34.80
N ARG A 33 41.26 16.90 35.80
CA ARG A 33 42.21 15.81 36.06
C ARG A 33 41.88 15.16 37.40
N TYR A 34 41.89 13.84 37.42
CA TYR A 34 41.56 13.02 38.57
C TYR A 34 42.69 12.04 38.86
N PRO A 35 43.19 11.96 40.10
CA PRO A 35 44.21 10.98 40.45
C PRO A 35 43.61 9.57 40.46
N VAL A 36 44.36 8.59 39.93
CA VAL A 36 43.95 7.18 39.93
C VAL A 36 44.67 6.47 41.06
N ARG A 37 43.92 5.75 41.91
CA ARG A 37 44.48 5.00 43.05
C ARG A 37 44.87 3.58 42.65
N ASP A 38 44.11 2.95 41.77
CA ASP A 38 44.38 1.64 41.18
C ASP A 38 43.96 1.64 39.71
N ARG A 39 44.60 0.80 38.88
CA ARG A 39 44.64 0.88 37.40
C ARG A 39 43.27 1.03 36.73
N TYR A 40 42.18 0.56 37.37
CA TYR A 40 40.80 0.67 36.89
C TYR A 40 39.78 1.09 37.98
N ASP A 41 40.24 1.47 39.17
CA ASP A 41 39.39 2.02 40.24
C ASP A 41 39.64 3.53 40.36
N PHE A 42 38.75 4.29 39.74
CA PHE A 42 38.86 5.74 39.64
C PHE A 42 37.56 6.44 40.03
N SER A 43 37.69 7.67 40.52
CA SER A 43 36.54 8.52 40.86
C SER A 43 36.56 9.79 40.02
N ILE A 44 35.50 10.01 39.26
CA ILE A 44 35.25 11.22 38.45
C ILE A 44 34.15 12.07 39.07
N ASP A 45 34.16 12.16 40.40
CA ASP A 45 33.17 12.90 41.19
C ASP A 45 33.25 14.40 40.86
N GLY A 46 32.09 15.07 40.75
CA GLY A 46 32.02 16.49 40.37
C GLY A 46 31.80 16.76 38.88
N LEU A 47 31.43 15.73 38.11
CA LEU A 47 30.90 15.87 36.77
C LEU A 47 29.42 16.30 36.84
N THR A 48 29.17 17.61 36.83
CA THR A 48 27.86 18.21 37.09
C THR A 48 27.06 18.55 35.82
N GLU A 49 27.53 18.14 34.64
CA GLU A 49 26.93 18.55 33.37
C GLU A 49 26.10 17.41 32.75
N ASP A 50 24.98 17.78 32.10
CA ASP A 50 24.18 16.88 31.28
C ASP A 50 24.95 16.53 29.99
N ILE A 51 25.51 15.32 29.96
CA ILE A 51 26.39 14.83 28.89
C ILE A 51 25.56 13.99 27.92
N GLU A 52 25.53 14.40 26.66
CA GLU A 52 24.80 13.68 25.61
C GLU A 52 25.61 12.52 25.05
N ASN A 53 26.89 12.75 24.75
CA ASN A 53 27.79 11.76 24.16
C ASN A 53 29.04 11.61 25.04
N ALA A 54 29.54 10.38 25.15
CA ALA A 54 30.76 10.10 25.89
C ALA A 54 31.71 9.28 25.03
N TYR A 55 33.00 9.49 25.20
CA TYR A 55 34.05 8.75 24.50
C TYR A 55 35.12 8.37 25.50
N LEU A 56 35.79 7.24 25.27
CA LEU A 56 36.81 6.72 26.16
C LEU A 56 38.10 6.46 25.39
N SER A 57 39.23 6.94 25.91
CA SER A 57 40.58 6.61 25.46
C SER A 57 41.28 5.78 26.52
N LEU A 58 41.88 4.68 26.09
CA LEU A 58 42.69 3.77 26.89
C LEU A 58 44.19 4.00 26.62
N PRO A 59 45.06 3.88 27.64
CA PRO A 59 46.50 4.00 27.45
C PRO A 59 47.05 2.75 26.75
N LEU A 60 48.17 2.86 26.02
CA LEU A 60 48.77 1.71 25.33
C LEU A 60 49.13 0.57 26.30
N SER A 61 49.48 0.88 27.55
CA SER A 61 49.82 -0.13 28.56
C SER A 61 48.64 -1.01 29.00
N SER A 62 47.41 -0.66 28.60
CA SER A 62 46.23 -1.50 28.79
C SER A 62 45.86 -2.33 27.56
N LEU A 63 46.52 -2.07 26.42
CA LEU A 63 46.24 -2.68 25.13
C LEU A 63 47.34 -3.67 24.77
N ASN A 64 46.96 -4.71 24.05
CA ASN A 64 47.89 -5.66 23.46
C ASN A 64 47.86 -5.52 21.94
N PHE A 65 48.99 -5.86 21.32
CA PHE A 65 49.22 -5.66 19.91
C PHE A 65 49.75 -6.92 19.26
N ARG A 66 49.30 -7.20 18.03
CA ARG A 66 49.89 -8.24 17.19
C ARG A 66 49.92 -7.78 15.75
N VAL A 67 51.04 -8.01 15.08
CA VAL A 67 51.16 -7.77 13.65
C VAL A 67 50.91 -9.07 12.89
N ILE A 68 50.02 -9.02 11.90
CA ILE A 68 49.58 -10.16 11.09
C ILE A 68 49.67 -9.76 9.61
N ASP A 69 50.27 -10.62 8.79
CA ASP A 69 50.35 -10.40 7.34
C ASP A 69 49.20 -11.12 6.62
N LEU A 70 48.26 -10.36 6.06
CA LEU A 70 47.08 -10.88 5.38
C LEU A 70 47.11 -10.60 3.86
N PRO A 71 46.62 -11.51 3.00
CA PRO A 71 46.62 -11.32 1.55
C PRO A 71 45.49 -10.40 1.03
N PHE A 72 44.79 -9.68 1.91
CA PHE A 72 43.67 -8.78 1.57
C PHE A 72 43.60 -7.62 2.57
N SER A 73 42.96 -6.52 2.14
CA SER A 73 42.74 -5.31 2.95
C SER A 73 41.27 -5.06 3.30
N ASP A 74 40.39 -5.99 2.93
CA ASP A 74 38.96 -5.86 3.19
C ASP A 74 38.68 -5.98 4.70
N LYS A 75 38.03 -4.98 5.28
CA LYS A 75 37.87 -4.86 6.73
C LYS A 75 37.00 -5.97 7.32
N ASP A 76 35.92 -6.35 6.64
CA ASP A 76 35.01 -7.38 7.15
C ASP A 76 35.68 -8.75 7.08
N ARG A 77 36.41 -9.03 6.01
CA ARG A 77 37.22 -10.25 5.89
C ARG A 77 38.36 -10.32 6.91
N ILE A 78 39.03 -9.20 7.20
CA ILE A 78 40.05 -9.12 8.27
C ILE A 78 39.41 -9.50 9.60
N ARG A 79 38.27 -8.89 9.95
CA ARG A 79 37.56 -9.16 11.21
C ARG A 79 37.10 -10.60 11.38
N GLU A 80 36.71 -11.28 10.31
CA GLU A 80 36.35 -12.70 10.36
C GLU A 80 37.55 -13.59 10.72
N ILE A 81 38.76 -13.18 10.33
CA ILE A 81 39.97 -13.99 10.48
C ILE A 81 40.71 -13.70 11.79
N LEU A 82 40.63 -12.47 12.30
CA LEU A 82 41.29 -12.08 13.55
C LEU A 82 40.99 -12.98 14.76
N PRO A 83 39.76 -13.46 15.01
CA PRO A 83 39.50 -14.39 16.11
C PRO A 83 40.38 -15.62 16.06
N PHE A 84 40.59 -16.20 14.86
CA PHE A 84 41.40 -17.40 14.69
C PHE A 84 42.89 -17.09 14.88
N GLU A 85 43.34 -15.94 14.39
CA GLU A 85 44.73 -15.50 14.59
C GLU A 85 45.02 -15.21 16.06
N LEU A 86 44.09 -14.58 16.78
CA LEU A 86 44.22 -14.22 18.20
C LEU A 86 43.91 -15.39 19.14
N ASP A 87 43.50 -16.54 18.61
CA ASP A 87 43.22 -17.71 19.43
C ASP A 87 44.51 -18.21 20.12
N GLY A 88 44.39 -18.54 21.40
CA GLY A 88 45.54 -18.91 22.24
C GLY A 88 46.36 -17.75 22.82
N MET A 89 46.03 -16.48 22.53
CA MET A 89 46.69 -15.33 23.17
C MET A 89 46.29 -15.15 24.64
N VAL A 90 45.08 -15.58 25.02
CA VAL A 90 44.56 -15.54 26.39
C VAL A 90 43.90 -16.87 26.74
N LEU A 91 43.96 -17.23 28.03
CA LEU A 91 43.30 -18.42 28.58
C LEU A 91 41.77 -18.35 28.37
N GLY A 92 41.25 -19.18 27.47
CA GLY A 92 39.84 -19.16 27.05
C GLY A 92 39.61 -18.58 25.65
N GLY A 93 40.67 -18.34 24.88
CA GLY A 93 40.61 -18.05 23.46
C GLY A 93 40.15 -16.63 23.13
N ALA A 94 39.97 -16.37 21.83
CA ALA A 94 39.57 -15.05 21.33
C ALA A 94 38.19 -14.58 21.82
N GLU A 95 37.33 -15.48 22.31
CA GLU A 95 36.01 -15.13 22.86
C GLU A 95 36.09 -14.23 24.10
N LYS A 96 37.22 -14.25 24.82
CA LYS A 96 37.48 -13.38 25.98
C LYS A 96 38.11 -12.04 25.61
N LEU A 97 38.36 -11.80 24.33
CA LEU A 97 39.00 -10.59 23.84
C LEU A 97 37.98 -9.68 23.16
N VAL A 98 38.23 -8.38 23.26
CA VAL A 98 37.72 -7.41 22.30
C VAL A 98 38.89 -6.94 21.47
N PHE A 99 38.69 -6.84 20.16
CA PHE A 99 39.75 -6.48 19.22
C PHE A 99 39.23 -5.58 18.10
N ASP A 100 40.13 -4.78 17.53
CA ASP A 100 39.92 -4.04 16.28
C ASP A 100 41.22 -4.05 15.47
N ASP A 101 41.14 -3.60 14.22
CA ASP A 101 42.21 -3.71 13.25
C ASP A 101 42.62 -2.38 12.63
N ILE A 102 43.91 -2.27 12.31
CA ILE A 102 44.49 -1.15 11.58
C ILE A 102 45.48 -1.68 10.56
N ILE A 103 45.35 -1.25 9.31
CA ILE A 103 46.35 -1.53 8.27
C ILE A 103 47.52 -0.56 8.47
N VAL A 104 48.69 -1.07 8.82
CA VAL A 104 49.88 -0.27 9.12
C VAL A 104 50.91 -0.26 7.98
N GLY A 105 50.75 -1.13 7.00
CA GLY A 105 51.64 -1.18 5.84
C GLY A 105 51.26 -2.23 4.81
N LYS A 106 52.06 -2.32 3.75
CA LYS A 106 51.99 -3.37 2.72
C LYS A 106 53.41 -3.86 2.41
N SER A 107 53.63 -5.18 2.46
CA SER A 107 54.92 -5.82 2.18
C SER A 107 54.72 -7.09 1.36
N ASN A 108 55.50 -7.27 0.29
CA ASN A 108 55.47 -8.48 -0.58
C ASN A 108 54.05 -8.93 -0.98
N ASP A 109 53.22 -7.97 -1.39
CA ASP A 109 51.81 -8.16 -1.77
C ASP A 109 50.86 -8.64 -0.66
N LYS A 110 51.31 -8.61 0.59
CA LYS A 110 50.49 -8.78 1.79
C LYS A 110 50.29 -7.45 2.52
N TYR A 111 49.16 -7.31 3.16
CA TYR A 111 48.82 -6.20 4.04
C TYR A 111 49.27 -6.52 5.45
N GLN A 112 50.04 -5.61 6.04
CA GLN A 112 50.46 -5.71 7.43
C GLN A 112 49.36 -5.10 8.29
N VAL A 113 48.68 -5.95 9.06
CA VAL A 113 47.56 -5.58 9.91
C VAL A 113 48.00 -5.62 11.37
N LEU A 114 47.83 -4.49 12.06
CA LEU A 114 47.97 -4.39 13.50
C LEU A 114 46.63 -4.73 14.14
N ALA A 115 46.55 -5.90 14.75
CA ALA A 115 45.45 -6.27 15.65
C ALA A 115 45.69 -5.63 17.01
N VAL A 116 44.73 -4.85 17.47
CA VAL A 116 44.71 -4.23 18.79
C VAL A 116 43.66 -4.95 19.62
N TYR A 117 44.03 -5.49 20.78
CA TYR A 117 43.13 -6.30 21.58
C TYR A 117 43.31 -6.10 23.09
N ILE A 118 42.24 -6.35 23.84
CA ILE A 118 42.18 -6.24 25.30
C ILE A 118 41.20 -7.27 25.85
N GLU A 119 41.44 -7.74 27.07
CA GLU A 119 40.51 -8.66 27.73
C GLU A 119 39.17 -7.96 28.04
N LYS A 120 38.07 -8.65 27.74
CA LYS A 120 36.70 -8.20 28.02
C LYS A 120 36.47 -7.86 29.48
N THR A 121 37.13 -8.56 30.39
CA THR A 121 37.06 -8.35 31.83
C THR A 121 37.55 -6.95 32.24
N ILE A 122 38.54 -6.41 31.54
CA ILE A 122 39.10 -5.08 31.81
C ILE A 122 38.13 -4.00 31.33
N ILE A 123 37.65 -4.11 30.07
CA ILE A 123 36.64 -3.18 29.53
C ILE A 123 35.38 -3.19 30.41
N GLY A 124 34.89 -4.37 30.79
CA GLY A 124 33.72 -4.52 31.64
C GLY A 124 33.84 -3.75 32.96
N LYS A 125 34.98 -3.85 33.66
CA LYS A 125 35.24 -3.11 34.90
C LYS A 125 35.22 -1.59 34.68
N ILE A 126 35.85 -1.10 33.61
CA ILE A 126 35.88 0.33 33.30
C ILE A 126 34.47 0.83 33.00
N LEU A 127 33.70 0.10 32.17
CA LEU A 127 32.34 0.47 31.80
C LEU A 127 31.37 0.41 32.98
N GLU A 128 31.48 -0.59 33.87
CA GLU A 128 30.69 -0.65 35.11
C GLU A 128 30.94 0.57 35.99
N ARG A 129 32.20 1.01 36.09
CA ARG A 129 32.55 2.21 36.84
C ARG A 129 31.96 3.46 36.21
N LEU A 130 32.10 3.65 34.90
CA LEU A 130 31.50 4.78 34.16
C LEU A 130 29.96 4.78 34.26
N LYS A 131 29.34 3.61 34.28
CA LYS A 131 27.89 3.46 34.43
C LYS A 131 27.38 3.96 35.79
N SER A 132 28.16 3.84 36.87
CA SER A 132 27.79 4.46 38.16
C SER A 132 27.72 5.99 38.11
N TYR A 133 28.42 6.61 37.16
CA TYR A 133 28.36 8.03 36.85
C TYR A 133 27.33 8.38 35.77
N ASN A 134 26.52 7.42 35.36
CA ASN A 134 25.54 7.56 34.28
C ASN A 134 26.22 7.98 32.95
N ILE A 135 27.43 7.46 32.70
CA ILE A 135 28.21 7.65 31.47
C ILE A 135 28.26 6.31 30.73
N ASP A 136 27.97 6.34 29.43
CA ASP A 136 28.03 5.18 28.53
C ASP A 136 28.78 5.62 27.26
N PRO A 137 30.07 5.25 27.10
CA PRO A 137 30.85 5.65 25.94
C PRO A 137 30.27 5.14 24.61
N GLU A 138 30.24 6.00 23.60
CA GLU A 138 29.81 5.66 22.24
C GLU A 138 30.84 4.78 21.52
N PHE A 139 32.13 5.04 21.76
CA PHE A 139 33.23 4.18 21.33
C PHE A 139 34.40 4.26 22.31
N ILE A 140 35.28 3.25 22.24
CA ILE A 140 36.49 3.11 23.05
C ILE A 140 37.71 3.09 22.11
N THR A 141 38.64 4.04 22.27
CA THR A 141 39.83 4.23 21.42
C THR A 141 41.11 4.37 22.25
N SER A 142 42.21 4.85 21.65
CA SER A 142 43.45 5.24 22.32
C SER A 142 44.11 6.43 21.63
N LEU A 143 44.29 7.54 22.37
CA LEU A 143 44.99 8.73 21.85
C LEU A 143 46.47 8.45 21.59
N GLU A 144 47.10 7.68 22.46
CA GLU A 144 48.51 7.29 22.33
C GLU A 144 48.72 6.45 21.07
N LEU A 145 47.77 5.56 20.75
CA LEU A 145 47.81 4.79 19.51
C LEU A 145 47.69 5.67 18.28
N LYS A 146 46.74 6.62 18.29
CA LYS A 146 46.61 7.60 17.18
C LYS A 146 47.91 8.36 16.96
N ASN A 147 48.58 8.75 18.05
CA ASN A 147 49.86 9.46 17.95
C ASN A 147 50.96 8.58 17.34
N VAL A 148 51.11 7.33 17.80
CA VAL A 148 52.10 6.39 17.27
C VAL A 148 51.88 6.10 15.78
N LEU A 149 50.62 6.07 15.33
CA LEU A 149 50.29 5.79 13.92
C LEU A 149 50.64 6.92 12.95
N LYS A 150 50.92 8.15 13.43
CA LYS A 150 51.41 9.24 12.56
C LYS A 150 52.74 8.90 11.91
N ASP A 151 53.60 8.19 12.64
CA ASP A 151 54.89 7.67 12.17
C ASP A 151 55.11 6.26 12.74
N PHE A 152 54.37 5.31 12.16
CA PHE A 152 54.24 3.97 12.73
C PHE A 152 55.58 3.24 12.81
N ASN A 153 55.94 2.86 14.04
CA ASN A 153 57.03 1.93 14.31
C ASN A 153 56.69 1.05 15.52
N LEU A 154 57.15 -0.20 15.49
CA LEU A 154 56.86 -1.20 16.53
C LEU A 154 57.39 -0.79 17.92
N ALA A 155 58.53 -0.09 17.97
CA ALA A 155 59.12 0.37 19.23
C ALA A 155 58.25 1.43 19.92
N GLY A 156 57.58 2.29 19.15
CA GLY A 156 56.70 3.34 19.64
C GLY A 156 55.47 2.82 20.38
N LEU A 157 55.07 1.57 20.14
CA LEU A 157 54.02 0.90 20.91
C LEU A 157 54.47 0.53 22.34
N LEU A 158 55.78 0.37 22.56
CA LEU A 158 56.36 -0.02 23.86
C LEU A 158 56.74 1.16 24.73
N THR A 159 57.00 2.32 24.12
CA THR A 159 57.35 3.57 24.82
C THR A 159 56.43 4.71 24.37
N PRO A 160 55.14 4.68 24.74
CA PRO A 160 54.24 5.79 24.43
C PRO A 160 54.74 7.06 25.09
N SER A 161 54.95 8.10 24.29
CA SER A 161 55.11 9.46 24.77
C SER A 161 54.09 10.33 24.03
N LEU A 162 53.11 10.82 24.78
CA LEU A 162 52.12 11.77 24.29
C LEU A 162 52.12 12.98 25.22
N GLU A 163 52.55 14.12 24.69
CA GLU A 163 52.55 15.38 25.43
C GLU A 163 51.12 15.86 25.71
N ASP A 164 50.90 16.45 26.90
CA ASP A 164 49.57 16.94 27.32
C ASP A 164 48.98 17.97 26.32
N LYS A 165 49.84 18.74 25.63
CA LYS A 165 49.41 19.74 24.63
C LYS A 165 48.72 19.10 23.41
N ASP A 166 49.05 17.85 23.09
CA ASP A 166 48.58 17.14 21.89
C ASP A 166 47.32 16.30 22.16
N ARG A 167 46.97 16.05 23.43
CA ARG A 167 45.83 15.21 23.82
C ARG A 167 44.48 15.80 23.39
N ILE A 168 44.27 17.10 23.62
CA ILE A 168 43.01 17.78 23.25
C ILE A 168 42.79 17.74 21.73
N PRO A 169 43.75 18.17 20.87
CA PRO A 169 43.60 18.04 19.42
C PRO A 169 43.32 16.60 18.96
N LEU A 170 44.08 15.62 19.45
CA LEU A 170 43.90 14.21 19.08
C LEU A 170 42.52 13.67 19.49
N SER A 171 41.98 14.10 20.65
CA SER A 171 40.66 13.70 21.10
C SER A 171 39.55 14.20 20.16
N ILE A 172 39.64 15.43 19.65
CA ILE A 172 38.71 15.95 18.65
C ILE A 172 38.81 15.13 17.35
N GLU A 173 40.03 14.82 16.91
CA GLU A 173 40.23 13.99 15.72
C GLU A 173 39.66 12.58 15.90
N GLU A 174 39.80 11.96 17.08
CA GLU A 174 39.19 10.65 17.40
C GLU A 174 37.66 10.71 17.41
N ILE A 175 37.07 11.77 17.98
CA ILE A 175 35.60 11.98 17.97
C ILE A 175 35.06 11.99 16.55
N ILE A 176 35.76 12.67 15.62
CA ILE A 176 35.34 12.77 14.23
C ILE A 176 35.59 11.46 13.48
N LYS A 177 36.76 10.87 13.66
CA LYS A 177 37.18 9.64 12.97
C LYS A 177 37.99 8.76 13.93
N PRO A 178 37.34 7.78 14.58
CA PRO A 178 38.02 6.92 15.52
C PRO A 178 39.02 6.02 14.79
N THR A 179 40.21 5.90 15.36
CA THR A 179 41.26 5.02 14.84
C THR A 179 40.88 3.55 15.03
N ILE A 180 40.40 3.23 16.23
CA ILE A 180 39.83 1.93 16.60
C ILE A 180 38.57 2.15 17.43
N ASN A 181 37.73 1.11 17.51
CA ASN A 181 36.62 1.06 18.44
C ASN A 181 36.55 -0.31 19.12
N LEU A 182 36.99 -0.34 20.37
CA LEU A 182 36.95 -1.50 21.27
C LEU A 182 35.63 -1.60 22.07
N GLY A 183 34.65 -0.73 21.80
CA GLY A 183 33.31 -0.75 22.40
C GLY A 183 32.27 -1.46 21.53
N ARG A 184 32.65 -2.51 20.81
CA ARG A 184 31.78 -3.24 19.87
C ARG A 184 31.14 -4.48 20.51
N ASP A 185 30.18 -5.07 19.79
CA ASP A 185 29.43 -6.27 20.17
C ASP A 185 28.69 -6.15 21.50
N GLU A 186 29.07 -6.95 22.50
CA GLU A 186 28.45 -7.01 23.83
C GLU A 186 28.60 -5.72 24.66
N PHE A 187 29.54 -4.84 24.27
CA PHE A 187 29.76 -3.53 24.87
C PHE A 187 29.22 -2.37 24.00
N SER A 188 28.42 -2.67 22.98
CA SER A 188 27.87 -1.64 22.08
C SER A 188 27.00 -0.62 22.83
N TYR A 189 27.17 0.66 22.47
CA TYR A 189 26.45 1.79 23.04
C TYR A 189 24.93 1.59 23.10
N THR A 190 24.37 1.61 24.32
CA THR A 190 22.96 1.22 24.54
C THR A 190 21.98 2.38 24.59
N ARG A 191 22.46 3.61 24.76
CA ARG A 191 21.61 4.82 24.89
C ARG A 191 21.00 5.29 23.56
N GLY A 192 21.74 5.25 22.45
CA GLY A 192 21.26 5.69 21.14
C GLY A 192 20.03 4.91 20.65
N ILE A 193 20.01 3.60 20.90
CA ILE A 193 18.92 2.68 20.51
C ILE A 193 17.60 3.05 21.21
N LYS A 194 17.64 3.52 22.47
CA LYS A 194 16.43 3.93 23.21
C LYS A 194 15.81 5.23 22.67
N LYS A 195 16.62 6.19 22.20
CA LYS A 195 16.14 7.47 21.66
C LYS A 195 15.46 7.29 20.29
N THR A 196 16.06 6.49 19.39
CA THR A 196 15.52 6.19 18.06
C THR A 196 14.22 5.37 18.12
N ARG A 197 14.09 4.46 19.09
CA ARG A 197 12.84 3.68 19.27
C ARG A 197 11.64 4.56 19.65
N LYS A 198 11.86 5.70 20.33
CA LYS A 198 10.78 6.62 20.72
C LYS A 198 10.26 7.43 19.53
N SER A 199 11.14 7.95 18.68
CA SER A 199 10.74 8.68 17.47
C SER A 199 10.05 7.76 16.45
N LEU A 200 10.55 6.53 16.27
CA LEU A 200 9.91 5.53 15.41
C LEU A 200 8.46 5.20 15.81
N LYS A 201 8.17 5.14 17.12
CA LYS A 201 6.78 4.93 17.60
C LYS A 201 5.87 6.09 17.22
N VAL A 202 6.34 7.34 17.33
CA VAL A 202 5.55 8.52 16.94
C VAL A 202 5.27 8.49 15.44
N THR A 203 6.28 8.22 14.62
CA THR A 203 6.12 8.10 13.16
C THR A 203 5.15 6.98 12.79
N ALA A 204 5.22 5.83 13.45
CA ALA A 204 4.29 4.73 13.22
C ALA A 204 2.84 5.10 13.58
N VAL A 205 2.62 5.79 14.70
CA VAL A 205 1.29 6.29 15.09
C VAL A 205 0.75 7.28 14.06
N LEU A 206 1.58 8.22 13.59
CA LEU A 206 1.19 9.18 12.55
C LEU A 206 0.85 8.50 11.22
N ALA A 207 1.63 7.49 10.82
CA ALA A 207 1.37 6.72 9.59
C ALA A 207 0.05 5.93 9.67
N ILE A 208 -0.26 5.33 10.83
CA ILE A 208 -1.53 4.65 11.06
C ILE A 208 -2.70 5.63 10.98
N LEU A 209 -2.59 6.81 11.61
CA LEU A 209 -3.62 7.85 11.53
C LEU A 209 -3.86 8.30 10.09
N LEU A 210 -2.80 8.51 9.31
CA LEU A 210 -2.91 8.87 7.90
C LEU A 210 -3.61 7.77 7.09
N ALA A 211 -3.26 6.50 7.33
CA ALA A 211 -3.92 5.37 6.68
C ALA A 211 -5.41 5.30 7.00
N ILE A 212 -5.83 5.60 8.23
CA ILE A 212 -7.24 5.66 8.63
C ILE A 212 -7.99 6.75 7.87
N VAL A 213 -7.39 7.95 7.74
CA VAL A 213 -8.00 9.07 6.99
C VAL A 213 -8.19 8.70 5.51
N LEU A 214 -7.18 8.08 4.89
CA LEU A 214 -7.28 7.63 3.50
C LEU A 214 -8.32 6.52 3.32
N ALA A 215 -8.40 5.57 4.25
CA ALA A 215 -9.39 4.51 4.23
C ALA A 215 -10.83 5.06 4.39
N SER A 216 -11.01 6.15 5.16
CA SER A 216 -12.32 6.78 5.36
C SER A 216 -12.93 7.28 4.05
N ASP A 217 -12.16 7.91 3.17
CA ASP A 217 -12.66 8.40 1.87
C ASP A 217 -13.16 7.25 0.99
N LEU A 218 -12.42 6.13 0.95
CA LEU A 218 -12.81 4.93 0.20
C LEU A 218 -14.10 4.32 0.73
N VAL A 219 -14.23 4.19 2.05
CA VAL A 219 -15.43 3.64 2.69
C VAL A 219 -16.64 4.52 2.41
N LEU A 220 -16.50 5.85 2.53
CA LEU A 220 -17.59 6.79 2.23
C LEU A 220 -18.07 6.66 0.78
N LYS A 221 -17.14 6.59 -0.20
CA LYS A 221 -17.50 6.39 -1.61
C LYS A 221 -18.24 5.08 -1.86
N ILE A 222 -17.79 3.99 -1.23
CA ILE A 222 -18.44 2.67 -1.38
C ILE A 222 -19.86 2.69 -0.77
N VAL A 223 -20.03 3.30 0.40
CA VAL A 223 -21.33 3.38 1.07
C VAL A 223 -22.30 4.25 0.27
N SER A 224 -21.86 5.43 -0.18
CA SER A 224 -22.70 6.33 -0.99
C SER A 224 -23.12 5.69 -2.31
N ALA A 225 -22.20 5.02 -3.02
CA ALA A 225 -22.54 4.32 -4.26
C ALA A 225 -23.54 3.17 -4.04
N ARG A 226 -23.43 2.44 -2.94
CA ARG A 226 -24.41 1.39 -2.58
C ARG A 226 -25.79 1.96 -2.29
N GLN A 227 -25.86 3.10 -1.59
CA GLN A 227 -27.12 3.77 -1.30
C GLN A 227 -27.79 4.27 -2.59
N GLU A 228 -27.02 4.87 -3.49
CA GLU A 228 -27.51 5.35 -4.78
C GLU A 228 -28.07 4.21 -5.65
N ILE A 229 -27.37 3.07 -5.74
CA ILE A 229 -27.86 1.88 -6.45
C ILE A 229 -29.16 1.36 -5.84
N ALA A 230 -29.26 1.30 -4.51
CA ALA A 230 -30.47 0.85 -3.83
C ALA A 230 -31.65 1.79 -4.10
N TYR A 231 -31.41 3.10 -4.07
CA TYR A 231 -32.40 4.12 -4.41
C TYR A 231 -32.89 3.96 -5.85
N LEU A 232 -31.99 3.93 -6.84
CA LEU A 232 -32.31 3.74 -8.26
C LEU A 232 -33.11 2.45 -8.51
N LYS A 233 -32.73 1.34 -7.87
CA LYS A 233 -33.45 0.06 -8.00
C LYS A 233 -34.87 0.15 -7.44
N SER A 234 -35.05 0.85 -6.32
CA SER A 234 -36.37 1.07 -5.73
C SER A 234 -37.25 1.97 -6.59
N ASP A 235 -36.66 3.01 -7.19
CA ASP A 235 -37.35 3.98 -8.04
C ASP A 235 -37.79 3.34 -9.36
N MET A 236 -36.89 2.58 -10.01
CA MET A 236 -37.23 1.76 -11.17
C MET A 236 -38.39 0.81 -10.90
N ARG A 237 -38.40 0.15 -9.72
CA ARG A 237 -39.49 -0.76 -9.35
C ARG A 237 -40.81 -0.01 -9.14
N ARG A 238 -40.78 1.16 -8.51
CA ARG A 238 -41.95 2.00 -8.30
C ARG A 238 -42.58 2.43 -9.62
N VAL A 239 -41.75 2.93 -10.55
CA VAL A 239 -42.20 3.33 -11.89
C VAL A 239 -42.76 2.13 -12.67
N TYR A 240 -42.07 0.99 -12.65
CA TYR A 240 -42.54 -0.23 -13.31
C TYR A 240 -43.91 -0.70 -12.79
N GLN A 241 -44.09 -0.73 -11.46
CA GLN A 241 -45.35 -1.15 -10.83
C GLN A 241 -46.49 -0.17 -11.11
N GLY A 242 -46.19 1.11 -11.34
CA GLY A 242 -47.18 2.10 -11.79
C GLY A 242 -47.74 1.80 -13.19
N ILE A 243 -46.94 1.19 -14.06
CA ILE A 243 -47.34 0.80 -15.43
C ILE A 243 -48.00 -0.58 -15.44
N PHE A 244 -47.46 -1.55 -14.69
CA PHE A 244 -47.91 -2.95 -14.66
C PHE A 244 -48.24 -3.44 -13.24
N PRO A 245 -49.38 -3.03 -12.65
CA PRO A 245 -49.71 -3.33 -11.26
C PRO A 245 -49.97 -4.83 -10.95
N GLY A 246 -50.24 -5.66 -11.97
CA GLY A 246 -50.49 -7.09 -11.80
C GLY A 246 -49.24 -7.96 -11.66
N GLU A 247 -48.05 -7.44 -11.96
CA GLU A 247 -46.81 -8.23 -12.03
C GLU A 247 -46.02 -8.14 -10.71
N LYS A 248 -46.03 -9.24 -9.93
CA LYS A 248 -45.42 -9.28 -8.59
C LYS A 248 -43.92 -9.58 -8.59
N ASN A 249 -43.45 -10.32 -9.59
CA ASN A 249 -42.05 -10.79 -9.69
C ASN A 249 -41.26 -9.93 -10.69
N ILE A 250 -40.58 -8.90 -10.16
CA ILE A 250 -39.77 -7.96 -10.94
C ILE A 250 -38.30 -8.27 -10.67
N THR A 251 -37.69 -9.08 -11.53
CA THR A 251 -36.27 -9.48 -11.43
C THR A 251 -35.38 -8.49 -12.19
N ASN A 252 -35.75 -8.16 -13.43
CA ASN A 252 -35.06 -7.19 -14.28
C ASN A 252 -36.08 -6.28 -14.95
N GLY A 253 -36.48 -5.22 -14.24
CA GLY A 253 -37.54 -4.32 -14.68
C GLY A 253 -37.30 -3.67 -16.04
N LEU A 254 -36.04 -3.36 -16.40
CA LEU A 254 -35.72 -2.77 -17.71
C LEU A 254 -35.94 -3.77 -18.85
N TYR A 255 -35.49 -5.02 -18.67
CA TYR A 255 -35.66 -6.06 -19.67
C TYR A 255 -37.15 -6.41 -19.85
N GLN A 256 -37.87 -6.58 -18.73
CA GLN A 256 -39.30 -6.87 -18.76
C GLN A 256 -40.09 -5.72 -19.43
N LEU A 257 -39.78 -4.45 -19.10
CA LEU A 257 -40.41 -3.30 -19.73
C LEU A 257 -40.18 -3.28 -21.25
N LYS A 258 -38.94 -3.53 -21.71
CA LYS A 258 -38.64 -3.64 -23.15
C LYS A 258 -39.43 -4.77 -23.82
N SER A 259 -39.60 -5.90 -23.14
CA SER A 259 -40.40 -7.02 -23.63
C SER A 259 -41.88 -6.63 -23.78
N HIS A 260 -42.47 -6.04 -22.75
CA HIS A 260 -43.86 -5.55 -22.77
C HIS A 260 -44.09 -4.50 -23.85
N MET A 261 -43.17 -3.54 -23.98
CA MET A 261 -43.21 -2.53 -25.04
C MET A 261 -43.24 -3.15 -26.44
N LYS A 262 -42.45 -4.21 -26.67
CA LYS A 262 -42.42 -4.93 -27.95
C LYS A 262 -43.74 -5.65 -28.20
N GLU A 263 -44.30 -6.30 -27.18
CA GLU A 263 -45.59 -6.98 -27.29
C GLU A 263 -46.74 -6.01 -27.58
N LEU A 264 -46.77 -4.87 -26.88
CA LEU A 264 -47.77 -3.82 -27.11
C LEU A 264 -47.66 -3.24 -28.53
N LYS A 265 -46.44 -2.98 -29.01
CA LYS A 265 -46.22 -2.51 -30.39
C LYS A 265 -46.69 -3.53 -31.43
N ASN A 266 -46.41 -4.81 -31.22
CA ASN A 266 -46.90 -5.87 -32.10
C ASN A 266 -48.43 -5.95 -32.09
N LYS A 267 -49.09 -5.75 -30.94
CA LYS A 267 -50.56 -5.70 -30.84
C LYS A 267 -51.12 -4.47 -31.55
N GLU A 268 -50.50 -3.31 -31.41
CA GLU A 268 -50.87 -2.07 -32.11
C GLU A 268 -50.88 -2.28 -33.63
N GLU A 269 -49.85 -2.94 -34.19
CA GLU A 269 -49.77 -3.25 -35.62
C GLU A 269 -50.96 -4.05 -36.16
N PHE A 270 -51.67 -4.85 -35.34
CA PHE A 270 -52.90 -5.54 -35.75
C PHE A 270 -54.12 -4.62 -35.86
N PHE A 271 -54.14 -3.49 -35.16
CA PHE A 271 -55.28 -2.56 -35.13
C PHE A 271 -55.04 -1.30 -35.97
N ILE A 272 -53.80 -1.04 -36.42
CA ILE A 272 -53.50 0.09 -37.31
C ILE A 272 -54.23 -0.11 -38.65
N GLY A 273 -55.21 0.76 -38.91
CA GLY A 273 -55.94 0.83 -40.18
C GLY A 273 -57.15 -0.10 -40.30
N ILE A 274 -57.68 -0.59 -39.18
CA ILE A 274 -58.96 -1.31 -39.13
C ILE A 274 -59.83 -0.62 -38.09
N ASP A 275 -61.08 -0.30 -38.42
CA ASP A 275 -62.10 0.13 -37.46
C ASP A 275 -63.19 -0.94 -37.33
N PRO A 276 -62.98 -1.99 -36.51
CA PRO A 276 -63.87 -3.14 -36.46
C PRO A 276 -65.30 -2.74 -36.04
N LEU A 277 -65.42 -1.74 -35.17
CA LEU A 277 -66.71 -1.29 -34.67
C LEU A 277 -67.48 -0.54 -35.76
N ASN A 278 -66.83 0.33 -36.52
CA ASN A 278 -67.47 0.99 -37.66
C ASN A 278 -67.80 0.01 -38.79
N ILE A 279 -66.95 -0.98 -39.08
CA ILE A 279 -67.26 -2.05 -40.04
C ILE A 279 -68.51 -2.82 -39.61
N LEU A 280 -68.60 -3.23 -38.33
CA LEU A 280 -69.77 -3.95 -37.81
C LEU A 280 -71.03 -3.09 -37.84
N LEU A 281 -70.92 -1.80 -37.49
CA LEU A 281 -72.02 -0.85 -37.55
C LEU A 281 -72.53 -0.67 -38.99
N ASN A 282 -71.62 -0.40 -39.94
CA ASN A 282 -71.94 -0.24 -41.36
C ASN A 282 -72.62 -1.50 -41.92
N LEU A 283 -72.12 -2.69 -41.58
CA LEU A 283 -72.73 -3.95 -42.01
C LEU A 283 -74.12 -4.17 -41.39
N SER A 284 -74.37 -3.74 -40.15
CA SER A 284 -75.67 -3.90 -39.47
C SER A 284 -76.79 -3.06 -40.09
N GLN A 285 -76.46 -1.94 -40.74
CA GLN A 285 -77.43 -1.02 -41.35
C GLN A 285 -77.92 -1.50 -42.72
N ILE A 286 -77.27 -2.50 -43.31
CA ILE A 286 -77.67 -3.05 -44.60
C ILE A 286 -78.85 -3.99 -44.40
N ASP A 287 -79.97 -3.71 -45.05
CA ASP A 287 -81.06 -4.68 -45.17
C ASP A 287 -80.60 -5.88 -46.03
N ARG A 288 -80.47 -7.04 -45.38
CA ARG A 288 -79.88 -8.25 -45.95
C ARG A 288 -80.90 -9.16 -46.64
N GLY A 289 -82.21 -8.88 -46.55
CA GLY A 289 -83.25 -9.62 -47.29
C GLY A 289 -83.15 -11.15 -47.22
N GLY A 290 -82.69 -11.71 -46.09
CA GLY A 290 -82.50 -13.16 -45.88
C GLY A 290 -81.08 -13.70 -46.10
N VAL A 291 -80.11 -12.86 -46.49
CA VAL A 291 -78.68 -13.23 -46.62
C VAL A 291 -78.00 -13.24 -45.24
N ILE A 292 -77.26 -14.31 -44.94
CA ILE A 292 -76.57 -14.50 -43.65
C ILE A 292 -75.06 -14.46 -43.87
N PHE A 293 -74.36 -13.63 -43.11
CA PHE A 293 -72.89 -13.64 -43.04
C PHE A 293 -72.45 -14.56 -41.89
N ASN A 294 -71.69 -15.60 -42.21
CA ASN A 294 -71.17 -16.56 -41.23
C ASN A 294 -69.75 -16.21 -40.79
N GLU A 295 -68.98 -15.55 -41.66
CA GLU A 295 -67.60 -15.17 -41.39
C GLU A 295 -67.37 -13.75 -41.94
N ILE A 296 -66.82 -12.88 -41.08
CA ILE A 296 -66.40 -11.52 -41.42
C ILE A 296 -64.93 -11.43 -41.06
N THR A 297 -64.09 -11.23 -42.07
CA THR A 297 -62.64 -11.09 -41.89
C THR A 297 -62.22 -9.72 -42.37
N ALA A 298 -61.65 -8.92 -41.47
CA ALA A 298 -61.09 -7.61 -41.77
C ALA A 298 -59.58 -7.63 -41.52
N ASP A 299 -58.78 -7.30 -42.52
CA ASP A 299 -57.33 -7.21 -42.41
C ASP A 299 -56.78 -6.08 -43.32
N LYS A 300 -56.04 -5.14 -42.73
CA LYS A 300 -55.36 -4.03 -43.43
C LYS A 300 -56.27 -3.30 -44.45
N GLY A 301 -57.50 -3.00 -44.05
CA GLY A 301 -58.51 -2.32 -44.88
C GLY A 301 -59.21 -3.19 -45.93
N ASN A 302 -58.89 -4.48 -46.05
CA ASN A 302 -59.64 -5.42 -46.87
C ASN A 302 -60.68 -6.16 -46.00
N LEU A 303 -61.88 -6.30 -46.53
CA LEU A 303 -63.01 -6.96 -45.89
C LEU A 303 -63.42 -8.17 -46.74
N THR A 304 -63.51 -9.33 -46.10
CA THR A 304 -64.06 -10.55 -46.72
C THR A 304 -65.29 -11.00 -45.93
N LEU A 305 -66.41 -11.10 -46.64
CA LEU A 305 -67.71 -11.52 -46.11
C LEU A 305 -68.05 -12.86 -46.73
N LYS A 306 -68.14 -13.91 -45.92
CA LYS A 306 -68.62 -15.22 -46.37
C LYS A 306 -69.96 -15.54 -45.75
N GLY A 307 -70.84 -16.15 -46.53
CA GLY A 307 -72.20 -16.36 -46.10
C GLY A 307 -73.00 -17.30 -46.96
N GLU A 308 -74.29 -17.37 -46.66
CA GLU A 308 -75.29 -18.12 -47.40
C GLU A 308 -76.48 -17.26 -47.80
N ALA A 309 -77.04 -17.54 -48.98
CA ALA A 309 -78.19 -16.85 -49.56
C ALA A 309 -79.12 -17.84 -50.28
N SER A 310 -80.39 -17.48 -50.44
CA SER A 310 -81.38 -18.34 -51.13
C SER A 310 -81.17 -18.38 -52.65
N SER A 311 -80.60 -17.34 -53.25
CA SER A 311 -80.30 -17.27 -54.68
C SER A 311 -79.10 -16.38 -55.01
N LEU A 312 -78.53 -16.55 -56.20
CA LEU A 312 -77.48 -15.66 -56.73
C LEU A 312 -77.98 -14.21 -56.87
N SER A 313 -79.27 -14.03 -57.19
CA SER A 313 -79.90 -12.72 -57.28
C SER A 313 -79.92 -12.00 -55.93
N ASP A 314 -80.03 -12.72 -54.81
CA ASP A 314 -79.98 -12.12 -53.46
C ASP A 314 -78.58 -11.63 -53.11
N ILE A 315 -77.56 -12.40 -53.50
CA ILE A 315 -76.14 -12.03 -53.34
C ILE A 315 -75.84 -10.75 -54.13
N GLN A 316 -76.32 -10.66 -55.38
CA GLN A 316 -76.15 -9.46 -56.21
C GLN A 316 -76.84 -8.23 -55.61
N ARG A 317 -78.04 -8.37 -55.04
CA ARG A 317 -78.72 -7.25 -54.37
C ARG A 317 -77.94 -6.74 -53.16
N VAL A 318 -77.37 -7.64 -52.37
CA VAL A 318 -76.53 -7.26 -51.22
C VAL A 318 -75.20 -6.63 -51.68
N LYS A 319 -74.57 -7.13 -52.76
CA LYS A 319 -73.37 -6.52 -53.38
C LYS A 319 -73.60 -5.04 -53.71
N VAL A 320 -74.69 -4.71 -54.41
CA VAL A 320 -75.02 -3.33 -54.78
C VAL A 320 -75.24 -2.43 -53.55
N LYS A 321 -75.79 -2.97 -52.46
CA LYS A 321 -75.92 -2.22 -51.20
C LYS A 321 -74.56 -2.02 -50.53
N LEU A 322 -73.68 -3.03 -50.56
CA LEU A 322 -72.31 -2.95 -50.01
C LEU A 322 -71.45 -1.91 -50.77
N GLU A 323 -71.62 -1.77 -52.09
CA GLU A 323 -70.91 -0.75 -52.91
C GLU A 323 -71.18 0.70 -52.46
N ARG A 324 -72.28 0.94 -51.74
CA ARG A 324 -72.56 2.27 -51.18
C ARG A 324 -71.63 2.60 -50.00
N LEU A 325 -71.23 1.58 -49.24
CA LEU A 325 -70.48 1.73 -47.98
C LEU A 325 -68.99 1.34 -48.11
N PHE A 326 -68.65 0.51 -49.09
CA PHE A 326 -67.30 -0.04 -49.29
C PHE A 326 -66.86 0.14 -50.74
N ASP A 327 -65.55 0.21 -50.96
CA ASP A 327 -64.91 0.25 -52.28
C ASP A 327 -64.58 -1.18 -52.78
N ASP A 328 -64.33 -1.32 -54.08
CA ASP A 328 -63.85 -2.57 -54.71
C ASP A 328 -64.68 -3.84 -54.37
N VAL A 329 -66.01 -3.70 -54.24
CA VAL A 329 -66.90 -4.80 -53.85
C VAL A 329 -67.08 -5.80 -55.00
N ASN A 330 -66.58 -7.02 -54.81
CA ASN A 330 -66.60 -8.09 -55.79
C ASN A 330 -67.07 -9.41 -55.17
N ILE A 331 -67.83 -10.19 -55.94
CA ILE A 331 -68.17 -11.57 -55.57
C ILE A 331 -66.98 -12.43 -55.98
N SER A 332 -66.23 -12.93 -55.00
CA SER A 332 -65.00 -13.70 -55.23
C SER A 332 -65.27 -15.20 -55.42
N ASP A 333 -66.36 -15.73 -54.84
CA ASP A 333 -66.79 -17.12 -55.03
C ASP A 333 -68.31 -17.23 -54.86
N SER A 334 -68.96 -18.13 -55.60
CA SER A 334 -70.35 -18.51 -55.41
C SER A 334 -70.58 -19.96 -55.82
N LYS A 335 -71.06 -20.80 -54.90
CA LYS A 335 -71.30 -22.23 -55.14
C LYS A 335 -72.58 -22.72 -54.48
N ALA A 336 -73.26 -23.68 -55.10
CA ALA A 336 -74.42 -24.33 -54.50
C ALA A 336 -73.99 -25.19 -53.29
N SER A 337 -74.73 -25.08 -52.20
CA SER A 337 -74.61 -25.93 -51.03
C SER A 337 -75.49 -27.17 -51.17
N THR A 338 -75.14 -28.25 -50.46
CA THR A 338 -75.91 -29.50 -50.39
C THR A 338 -77.31 -29.33 -49.77
N GLN A 339 -77.58 -28.19 -49.14
CA GLN A 339 -78.85 -27.86 -48.49
C GLN A 339 -79.77 -26.94 -49.33
N GLY A 340 -79.49 -26.75 -50.62
CA GLY A 340 -80.33 -25.94 -51.52
C GLY A 340 -80.18 -24.43 -51.39
N LYS A 341 -79.20 -23.96 -50.59
CA LYS A 341 -78.76 -22.54 -50.50
C LYS A 341 -77.49 -22.31 -51.30
N MET A 342 -77.18 -21.06 -51.63
CA MET A 342 -75.94 -20.63 -52.28
C MET A 342 -74.94 -20.12 -51.24
N LEU A 343 -73.75 -20.72 -51.17
CA LEU A 343 -72.61 -20.18 -50.43
C LEU A 343 -71.91 -19.13 -51.28
N PHE A 344 -71.47 -18.04 -50.66
CA PHE A 344 -70.75 -16.97 -51.35
C PHE A 344 -69.60 -16.41 -50.52
N ALA A 345 -68.67 -15.79 -51.23
CA ALA A 345 -67.66 -14.91 -50.67
C ALA A 345 -67.71 -13.57 -51.43
N ILE A 346 -67.79 -12.47 -50.68
CA ILE A 346 -67.67 -11.10 -51.18
C ILE A 346 -66.41 -10.50 -50.59
N THR A 347 -65.55 -9.96 -51.44
CA THR A 347 -64.41 -9.14 -51.04
C THR A 347 -64.75 -7.67 -51.27
N ALA A 348 -64.38 -6.82 -50.34
CA ALA A 348 -64.55 -5.39 -50.39
C ALA A 348 -63.35 -4.70 -49.74
N ARG A 349 -63.19 -3.40 -49.97
CA ARG A 349 -62.18 -2.56 -49.31
C ARG A 349 -62.88 -1.46 -48.53
N GLU A 350 -62.39 -1.17 -47.34
CA GLU A 350 -62.90 -0.05 -46.55
C GLU A 350 -62.63 1.27 -47.28
N LYS A 351 -63.67 2.11 -47.41
CA LYS A 351 -63.52 3.46 -47.95
C LYS A 351 -62.55 4.22 -47.06
N ARG A 352 -61.44 4.70 -47.62
CA ARG A 352 -60.56 5.61 -46.90
C ARG A 352 -61.32 6.91 -46.68
N ALA A 353 -61.52 7.29 -45.41
CA ALA A 353 -62.02 8.61 -45.04
C ALA A 353 -61.05 9.71 -45.48
#